data_AF-A0A9C8H8U8-F1
#
_entry.id   AF-A0A9C8H8U8-F1
#
_cell.length_a   1.000
_cell.length_b   1.000
_cell.length_c   1.000
_cell.angle_alpha   90.00
_cell.angle_beta   90.00
_cell.angle_gamma   90.00
#
_symmetry.space_group_name_H-M   'P 1'
#
loop_
_entity.id
_entity.type
_entity.pdbx_description
1 polymer ?
#
loop_
_entity_poly.entity_id
_entity_poly.type
_entity_poly.pdbx_seq_one_letter_code
_entity_poly.pdbx_strand_id
1 'polypeptide(L)'
;MQQLMAIWTGLTPRRRVIVILATVAMFAAVLLLSRAATAPRMALLYSGLDTAAAGEVIRALDQAGVAYEVRGPAIYADARHRDSLRMTLASEGLPANGAAGYELLDGLSGFGTTSQMFDAAYWRAKEGELARTILANPQFRSARVHIATPSARPFARNVKPAAAVTVGAAGGPLAPAQAKALRYLVAASVAGMMPADVSVIDANTGTVVSEDGAASLGGDAEDRAEALKARLERLLAARLGPGRAVVEVTIETETQSESIRERRIDPDSRIAISSENEQRSTSASETGGGAVTVASNLPEGAGASDRQSQRKESQTQERVNYEVSQTEREILRAPGALKRLSIAVLVDGVAGRDEAGKPTWEPLPEAEIEALRELVASAAGFDGSRGDVITLKSMPFEPVEALGSGPGGSLFSEVSLDPLTLIQLAVLAVVALILGLFVVRPILAGGASGASASLPPPQGAGAEQTWLDGEIDPDDGITPGLPMGTMAMNTLDPEEFTDSGPGGGGFADGGFGASATDPVGRLRDLIEERRDESVAILRGWMEERQETPS
;
A
#
# COMPACT_ATOMS: atom_id res chain seq x y z
N MET A 1 -22.36 -42.22 56.16
CA MET A 1 -20.90 -42.50 56.09
C MET A 1 -20.48 -43.81 56.72
N GLN A 2 -20.97 -44.22 57.91
CA GLN A 2 -20.50 -45.45 58.58
C GLN A 2 -20.68 -46.75 57.77
N GLN A 3 -21.74 -46.89 56.96
CA GLN A 3 -21.93 -48.08 56.11
C GLN A 3 -21.00 -48.12 54.88
N LEU A 4 -20.59 -46.97 54.33
CA LEU A 4 -19.51 -46.92 53.33
C LEU A 4 -18.18 -47.40 53.93
N MET A 5 -17.86 -46.96 55.15
CA MET A 5 -16.75 -47.50 55.93
C MET A 5 -16.90 -49.02 56.17
N ALA A 6 -18.09 -49.51 56.52
CA ALA A 6 -18.33 -50.94 56.80
C ALA A 6 -18.15 -51.83 55.56
N ILE A 7 -18.72 -51.44 54.41
CA ILE A 7 -18.57 -52.14 53.12
C ILE A 7 -17.10 -52.08 52.69
N TRP A 8 -16.44 -50.93 52.84
CA TRP A 8 -15.01 -50.81 52.61
C TRP A 8 -14.22 -51.77 53.51
N THR A 9 -14.44 -51.77 54.83
CA THR A 9 -13.72 -52.62 55.78
C THR A 9 -13.98 -54.12 55.60
N GLY A 10 -15.17 -54.51 55.14
CA GLY A 10 -15.53 -55.90 54.85
C GLY A 10 -14.94 -56.45 53.54
N LEU A 11 -14.51 -55.58 52.62
CA LEU A 11 -13.79 -56.01 51.41
C LEU A 11 -12.34 -56.38 51.76
N THR A 12 -11.89 -57.53 51.28
CA THR A 12 -10.48 -57.94 51.36
C THR A 12 -9.58 -56.89 50.68
N PRO A 13 -8.32 -56.69 51.13
CA PRO A 13 -7.47 -55.62 50.61
C PRO A 13 -7.27 -55.69 49.09
N ARG A 14 -7.20 -56.89 48.50
CA ARG A 14 -7.19 -57.09 47.04
C ARG A 14 -8.47 -56.56 46.37
N ARG A 15 -9.66 -56.83 46.92
CA ARG A 15 -10.93 -56.38 46.32
C ARG A 15 -11.09 -54.86 46.35
N ARG A 16 -10.62 -54.16 47.40
CA ARG A 16 -10.65 -52.68 47.43
C ARG A 16 -9.78 -52.07 46.34
N VAL A 17 -8.56 -52.57 46.17
CA VAL A 17 -7.65 -52.12 45.10
C VAL A 17 -8.27 -52.36 43.71
N ILE A 18 -8.89 -53.52 43.49
CA ILE A 18 -9.58 -53.83 42.22
C ILE A 18 -10.74 -52.86 41.96
N VAL A 19 -11.56 -52.52 42.96
CA VAL A 19 -12.69 -51.57 42.77
C VAL A 19 -12.21 -50.14 42.48
N ILE A 20 -11.18 -49.66 43.17
CA ILE A 20 -10.55 -48.36 42.86
C ILE A 20 -10.00 -48.37 41.43
N LEU A 21 -9.22 -49.38 41.08
CA LEU A 21 -8.57 -49.47 39.78
C LEU A 21 -9.59 -49.60 38.66
N ALA A 22 -10.68 -50.36 38.85
CA ALA A 22 -11.78 -50.45 37.89
C ALA A 22 -12.53 -49.13 37.70
N THR A 23 -12.82 -48.38 38.77
CA THR A 23 -13.46 -47.05 38.65
C THR A 23 -12.56 -46.03 37.98
N VAL A 24 -11.27 -46.00 38.31
CA VAL A 24 -10.28 -45.14 37.63
C VAL A 24 -10.11 -45.54 36.16
N ALA A 25 -10.02 -46.84 35.85
CA ALA A 25 -9.94 -47.33 34.47
C ALA A 25 -11.20 -47.01 33.66
N MET A 26 -12.40 -47.09 34.25
CA MET A 26 -13.64 -46.73 33.57
C MET A 26 -13.73 -45.22 33.31
N PHE A 27 -13.35 -44.37 34.28
CA PHE A 27 -13.24 -42.92 34.05
C PHE A 27 -12.20 -42.58 32.97
N ALA A 28 -11.04 -43.23 32.99
CA ALA A 28 -10.01 -43.05 31.96
C ALA A 28 -10.49 -43.51 30.57
N ALA A 29 -11.18 -44.64 30.47
CA ALA A 29 -11.75 -45.13 29.22
C ALA A 29 -12.81 -44.18 28.65
N VAL A 30 -13.73 -43.67 29.51
CA VAL A 30 -14.73 -42.68 29.10
C VAL A 30 -14.07 -41.36 28.66
N LEU A 31 -13.02 -40.90 29.35
CA LEU A 31 -12.24 -39.72 28.94
C LEU A 31 -11.54 -39.93 27.59
N LEU A 32 -10.92 -41.09 27.36
CA LEU A 32 -10.26 -41.42 26.10
C LEU A 32 -11.26 -41.54 24.94
N LEU A 33 -12.39 -42.23 25.14
CA LEU A 33 -13.47 -42.34 24.17
C LEU A 33 -14.10 -40.97 23.87
N SER A 34 -14.36 -40.14 24.89
CA SER A 34 -14.87 -38.78 24.71
C SER A 34 -13.89 -37.91 23.94
N ARG A 35 -12.58 -37.97 24.24
CA ARG A 35 -11.57 -37.20 23.53
C ARG A 35 -11.40 -37.66 22.08
N ALA A 36 -11.47 -38.96 21.82
CA ALA A 36 -11.43 -39.52 20.48
C ALA A 36 -12.67 -39.15 19.65
N ALA A 37 -13.86 -39.15 20.26
CA ALA A 37 -15.11 -38.78 19.60
C ALA A 37 -15.23 -37.27 19.30
N THR A 38 -14.57 -36.42 20.10
CA THR A 38 -14.61 -34.95 19.97
C THR A 38 -13.44 -34.39 19.16
N ALA A 39 -12.52 -35.23 18.68
CA ALA A 39 -11.40 -34.80 17.85
C ALA A 39 -11.90 -34.26 16.49
N PRO A 40 -11.59 -33.01 16.11
CA PRO A 40 -12.00 -32.46 14.82
C PRO A 40 -11.33 -33.23 13.68
N ARG A 41 -12.10 -33.61 12.66
CA ARG A 41 -11.58 -34.26 11.45
C ARG A 41 -10.91 -33.19 10.60
N MET A 42 -9.58 -33.20 10.52
CA MET A 42 -8.83 -32.24 9.72
C MET A 42 -8.89 -32.59 8.23
N ALA A 43 -9.28 -31.64 7.40
CA ALA A 43 -9.32 -31.73 5.94
C ALA A 43 -8.41 -30.69 5.30
N LEU A 44 -7.86 -31.01 4.13
CA LEU A 44 -6.97 -30.12 3.39
C LEU A 44 -7.71 -28.85 2.93
N LEU A 45 -7.24 -27.69 3.39
CA LEU A 45 -7.77 -26.38 3.01
C LEU A 45 -7.02 -25.85 1.78
N TYR A 46 -5.69 -25.77 1.83
CA TYR A 46 -4.81 -25.39 0.72
C TYR A 46 -3.50 -26.19 0.75
N SER A 47 -2.88 -26.37 -0.41
CA SER A 47 -1.60 -27.08 -0.60
C SER A 47 -0.76 -26.40 -1.67
N GLY A 48 0.55 -26.34 -1.49
CA GLY A 48 1.47 -25.76 -2.47
C GLY A 48 1.44 -24.23 -2.49
N LEU A 49 1.03 -23.61 -1.38
CA LEU A 49 1.15 -22.16 -1.20
C LEU A 49 2.62 -21.76 -1.04
N ASP A 50 2.99 -20.60 -1.57
CA ASP A 50 4.23 -19.94 -1.17
C ASP A 50 4.20 -19.56 0.32
N THR A 51 5.38 -19.49 0.93
CA THR A 51 5.60 -19.13 2.33
C THR A 51 4.93 -17.82 2.75
N ALA A 52 4.90 -16.79 1.88
CA ALA A 52 4.23 -15.53 2.19
C ALA A 52 2.69 -15.70 2.21
N ALA A 53 2.13 -16.28 1.14
CA ALA A 53 0.70 -16.52 1.01
C ALA A 53 0.15 -17.48 2.09
N ALA A 54 0.94 -18.50 2.48
CA ALA A 54 0.62 -19.38 3.59
C ALA A 54 0.54 -18.63 4.92
N GLY A 55 1.47 -17.68 5.17
CA GLY A 55 1.47 -16.85 6.37
C GLY A 55 0.25 -15.93 6.47
N GLU A 56 -0.24 -15.40 5.36
CA GLU A 56 -1.47 -14.59 5.32
C GLU A 56 -2.72 -15.42 5.61
N VAL A 57 -2.84 -16.60 4.97
CA VAL A 57 -3.94 -17.55 5.25
C VAL A 57 -3.92 -18.01 6.72
N ILE A 58 -2.76 -18.26 7.31
CA ILE A 58 -2.64 -18.60 8.74
C ILE A 58 -3.14 -17.45 9.62
N ARG A 59 -2.73 -16.20 9.36
CA ARG A 59 -3.21 -15.03 10.13
C ARG A 59 -4.72 -14.84 10.05
N ALA A 60 -5.33 -15.06 8.89
CA ALA A 60 -6.78 -14.99 8.73
C ALA A 60 -7.50 -16.11 9.51
N LEU A 61 -6.95 -17.32 9.51
CA LEU A 61 -7.47 -18.44 10.32
C LEU A 61 -7.32 -18.20 11.83
N ASP A 62 -6.20 -17.62 12.28
CA ASP A 62 -6.00 -17.17 13.67
C ASP A 62 -7.03 -16.11 14.07
N GLN A 63 -7.24 -15.08 13.22
CA GLN A 63 -8.23 -14.02 13.45
C GLN A 63 -9.66 -14.55 13.48
N ALA A 64 -9.99 -15.54 12.65
CA ALA A 64 -11.28 -16.23 12.66
C ALA A 64 -11.46 -17.22 13.82
N GLY A 65 -10.43 -17.44 14.66
CA GLY A 65 -10.48 -18.39 15.79
C GLY A 65 -10.61 -19.85 15.37
N VAL A 66 -10.16 -20.20 14.16
CA VAL A 66 -10.36 -21.52 13.56
C VAL A 66 -9.21 -22.45 13.93
N ALA A 67 -9.52 -23.67 14.36
CA ALA A 67 -8.50 -24.69 14.55
C ALA A 67 -7.92 -25.15 13.20
N TYR A 68 -6.63 -24.91 12.98
CA TYR A 68 -5.87 -25.35 11.81
C TYR A 68 -4.66 -26.21 12.19
N GLU A 69 -4.12 -26.93 11.21
CA GLU A 69 -2.90 -27.73 11.34
C GLU A 69 -2.05 -27.56 10.09
N VAL A 70 -0.76 -27.25 10.26
CA VAL A 70 0.19 -27.04 9.14
C VAL A 70 1.08 -28.27 9.00
N ARG A 71 1.10 -28.88 7.81
CA ARG A 71 1.96 -30.03 7.48
C ARG A 71 2.75 -29.73 6.21
N GLY A 72 3.97 -29.24 6.36
CA GLY A 72 4.78 -28.78 5.22
C GLY A 72 4.07 -27.63 4.47
N PRO A 73 3.98 -27.65 3.12
CA PRO A 73 3.32 -26.61 2.33
C PRO A 73 1.78 -26.76 2.28
N ALA A 74 1.18 -27.49 3.22
CA ALA A 74 -0.25 -27.77 3.26
C ALA A 74 -0.89 -27.33 4.59
N ILE A 75 -2.00 -26.60 4.48
CA ILE A 75 -2.81 -26.11 5.61
C ILE A 75 -4.08 -26.95 5.66
N TYR A 76 -4.37 -27.49 6.84
CA TYR A 76 -5.58 -28.26 7.14
C TYR A 76 -6.47 -27.50 8.12
N ALA A 77 -7.78 -27.67 8.00
CA ALA A 77 -8.79 -27.08 8.90
C ALA A 77 -9.92 -28.08 9.18
N ASP A 78 -10.82 -27.79 10.13
CA ASP A 78 -11.99 -28.64 10.41
C ASP A 78 -12.81 -28.91 9.14
N ALA A 79 -12.98 -30.19 8.79
CA ALA A 79 -13.71 -30.65 7.62
C ALA A 79 -15.14 -30.08 7.52
N ARG A 80 -15.79 -29.76 8.65
CA ARG A 80 -17.13 -29.17 8.69
C ARG A 80 -17.18 -27.74 8.16
N HIS A 81 -16.08 -27.01 8.23
CA HIS A 81 -15.99 -25.59 7.88
C HIS A 81 -15.08 -25.31 6.67
N ARG A 82 -14.40 -26.32 6.12
CA ARG A 82 -13.45 -26.19 5.00
C ARG A 82 -13.99 -25.34 3.84
N ASP A 83 -15.21 -25.62 3.37
CA ASP A 83 -15.73 -24.97 2.16
C ASP A 83 -16.25 -23.56 2.43
N SER A 84 -16.84 -23.30 3.61
CA SER A 84 -17.17 -21.95 4.06
C SER A 84 -15.91 -21.09 4.30
N LEU A 85 -14.84 -21.70 4.82
CA LEU A 85 -13.56 -21.01 5.03
C LEU A 85 -12.89 -20.66 3.70
N ARG A 86 -12.91 -21.56 2.71
CA ARG A 86 -12.45 -21.24 1.35
C ARG A 86 -13.23 -20.09 0.73
N MET A 87 -14.57 -20.05 0.91
CA MET A 87 -15.39 -18.93 0.42
C MET A 87 -15.05 -17.62 1.13
N THR A 88 -14.87 -17.65 2.45
CA THR A 88 -14.53 -16.47 3.27
C THR A 88 -13.15 -15.93 2.89
N LEU A 89 -12.12 -16.78 2.90
CA LEU A 89 -10.76 -16.42 2.51
C LEU A 89 -10.72 -15.91 1.05
N ALA A 90 -11.44 -16.54 0.12
CA ALA A 90 -11.53 -16.05 -1.26
C ALA A 90 -12.20 -14.67 -1.35
N SER A 91 -13.18 -14.36 -0.49
CA SER A 91 -13.79 -13.02 -0.43
C SER A 91 -12.85 -11.95 0.17
N GLU A 92 -11.89 -12.36 0.99
CA GLU A 92 -10.79 -11.53 1.51
C GLU A 92 -9.60 -11.43 0.52
N GLY A 93 -9.68 -12.09 -0.64
CA GLY A 93 -8.61 -12.14 -1.63
C GLY A 93 -7.47 -13.12 -1.30
N LEU A 94 -7.69 -14.02 -0.33
CA LEU A 94 -6.74 -15.02 0.14
C LEU A 94 -6.97 -16.41 -0.50
N PRO A 95 -5.90 -17.18 -0.78
CA PRO A 95 -4.49 -16.79 -0.71
C PRO A 95 -4.17 -15.71 -1.73
N ALA A 96 -3.37 -14.71 -1.33
CA ALA A 96 -2.87 -13.71 -2.27
C ALA A 96 -2.03 -14.42 -3.34
N ASN A 97 -2.54 -14.44 -4.58
CA ASN A 97 -1.78 -14.94 -5.71
C ASN A 97 -0.54 -14.04 -5.86
N GLY A 98 0.64 -14.58 -5.53
CA GLY A 98 1.91 -13.88 -5.70
C GLY A 98 1.98 -13.33 -7.13
N ALA A 99 2.17 -12.02 -7.25
CA ALA A 99 2.01 -11.29 -8.51
C ALA A 99 3.20 -11.54 -9.45
N ALA A 100 3.30 -12.76 -9.96
CA ALA A 100 4.26 -13.21 -10.96
C ALA A 100 3.98 -12.51 -12.30
N GLY A 101 4.48 -11.27 -12.41
CA GLY A 101 4.45 -10.48 -13.63
C GLY A 101 5.60 -10.88 -14.55
N TYR A 102 6.37 -9.89 -15.02
CA TYR A 102 7.52 -10.09 -15.90
C TYR A 102 8.66 -10.93 -15.26
N GLU A 103 8.59 -11.28 -13.97
CA GLU A 103 9.47 -12.24 -13.28
C GLU A 103 9.54 -13.61 -13.97
N LEU A 104 8.45 -14.03 -14.63
CA LEU A 104 8.40 -15.28 -15.39
C LEU A 104 9.33 -15.26 -16.63
N LEU A 105 9.76 -14.07 -17.07
CA LEU A 105 10.65 -13.89 -18.22
C LEU A 105 12.13 -13.87 -17.82
N ASP A 106 12.45 -13.57 -16.55
CA ASP A 106 13.84 -13.55 -16.05
C ASP A 106 14.48 -14.95 -16.09
N GLY A 107 13.66 -16.01 -16.02
CA GLY A 107 14.09 -17.40 -16.20
C GLY A 107 14.42 -17.80 -17.65
N LEU A 108 14.17 -16.95 -18.65
CA LEU A 108 14.42 -17.25 -20.08
C LEU A 108 15.89 -17.05 -20.48
N SER A 109 16.79 -17.64 -19.70
CA SER A 109 18.23 -17.73 -19.96
C SER A 109 18.53 -18.75 -21.08
N GLY A 110 18.11 -18.44 -22.31
CA GLY A 110 18.27 -19.28 -23.49
C GLY A 110 18.89 -18.54 -24.68
N PHE A 111 19.40 -19.31 -25.65
CA PHE A 111 20.11 -18.84 -26.86
C PHE A 111 19.18 -18.15 -27.90
N GLY A 112 18.12 -17.46 -27.44
CA GLY A 112 17.05 -16.90 -28.26
C GLY A 112 16.38 -15.66 -27.68
N THR A 113 17.02 -14.95 -26.74
CA THR A 113 16.52 -13.67 -26.24
C THR A 113 16.61 -12.58 -27.30
N THR A 114 15.57 -11.75 -27.39
CA THR A 114 15.59 -10.56 -28.28
C THR A 114 16.08 -9.33 -27.51
N SER A 115 16.50 -8.28 -28.22
CA SER A 115 16.85 -6.99 -27.58
C SER A 115 15.71 -6.44 -26.73
N GLN A 116 14.47 -6.59 -27.18
CA GLN A 116 13.27 -6.17 -26.43
C GLN A 116 13.11 -6.92 -25.11
N MET A 117 13.46 -8.21 -25.07
CA MET A 117 13.45 -9.00 -23.83
C MET A 117 14.58 -8.57 -22.88
N PHE A 118 15.76 -8.27 -23.41
CA PHE A 118 16.87 -7.74 -22.61
C PHE A 118 16.54 -6.37 -22.01
N ASP A 119 15.96 -5.46 -22.80
CA ASP A 119 15.53 -4.14 -22.32
C ASP A 119 14.45 -4.29 -21.23
N ALA A 120 13.47 -5.18 -21.40
CA ALA A 120 12.44 -5.45 -20.40
C ALA A 120 13.02 -5.99 -19.09
N ALA A 121 13.95 -6.94 -19.16
CA ALA A 121 14.64 -7.48 -17.98
C ALA A 121 15.51 -6.41 -17.29
N TYR A 122 16.20 -5.56 -18.06
CA TYR A 122 16.99 -4.45 -17.53
C TYR A 122 16.14 -3.45 -16.76
N TRP A 123 15.01 -3.00 -17.33
CA TRP A 123 14.11 -2.06 -16.65
C TRP A 123 13.45 -2.70 -15.42
N ARG A 124 13.04 -3.97 -15.50
CA ARG A 124 12.55 -4.73 -14.33
C ARG A 124 13.58 -4.79 -13.20
N ALA A 125 14.84 -5.08 -13.50
CA ALA A 125 15.91 -5.11 -12.52
C ALA A 125 16.12 -3.72 -11.88
N LYS A 126 16.05 -2.64 -12.68
CA LYS A 126 16.13 -1.26 -12.18
C LYS A 126 14.96 -0.88 -11.27
N GLU A 127 13.74 -1.25 -11.62
CA GLU A 127 12.55 -1.07 -10.78
C GLU A 127 12.70 -1.79 -9.43
N GLY A 128 13.16 -3.05 -9.45
CA GLY A 128 13.39 -3.86 -8.26
C GLY A 128 14.46 -3.29 -7.32
N GLU A 129 15.60 -2.87 -7.86
CA GLU A 129 16.69 -2.26 -7.07
C GLU A 129 16.29 -0.89 -6.50
N LEU A 130 15.48 -0.10 -7.22
CA LEU A 130 14.90 1.13 -6.67
C LEU A 130 13.91 0.85 -5.55
N ALA A 131 13.02 -0.13 -5.70
CA ALA A 131 12.10 -0.54 -4.65
C ALA A 131 12.86 -1.00 -3.39
N ARG A 132 13.93 -1.79 -3.54
CA ARG A 132 14.83 -2.20 -2.44
C ARG A 132 15.53 -1.01 -1.78
N THR A 133 16.00 -0.04 -2.57
CA THR A 133 16.63 1.18 -2.06
C THR A 133 15.67 2.04 -1.23
N ILE A 134 14.40 2.13 -1.66
CA ILE A 134 13.35 2.84 -0.91
C ILE A 134 13.04 2.08 0.40
N LEU A 135 12.88 0.75 0.34
CA LEU A 135 12.60 -0.12 1.49
C LEU A 135 13.75 -0.20 2.51
N ALA A 136 14.96 0.19 2.15
CA ALA A 136 16.08 0.28 3.10
C ALA A 136 15.85 1.36 4.19
N ASN A 137 14.95 2.32 3.96
CA ASN A 137 14.52 3.28 4.98
C ASN A 137 13.32 2.71 5.77
N PRO A 138 13.41 2.53 7.10
CA PRO A 138 12.37 1.94 7.93
C PRO A 138 11.05 2.74 7.98
N GLN A 139 11.02 3.97 7.45
CA GLN A 139 9.79 4.74 7.28
C GLN A 139 8.87 4.20 6.17
N PHE A 140 9.33 3.27 5.32
CA PHE A 140 8.52 2.63 4.28
C PHE A 140 8.37 1.12 4.53
N ARG A 141 7.12 0.62 4.50
CA ARG A 141 6.80 -0.81 4.63
C ARG A 141 6.71 -1.53 3.29
N SER A 142 6.26 -0.82 2.27
CA SER A 142 6.08 -1.33 0.90
C SER A 142 6.52 -0.25 -0.09
N ALA A 143 7.15 -0.66 -1.18
CA ALA A 143 7.51 0.20 -2.29
C ALA A 143 7.35 -0.55 -3.61
N ARG A 144 6.79 0.10 -4.61
CA ARG A 144 6.70 -0.38 -5.99
C ARG A 144 7.04 0.78 -6.92
N VAL A 145 7.96 0.54 -7.84
CA VAL A 145 8.43 1.52 -8.83
C VAL A 145 8.09 1.00 -10.20
N HIS A 146 7.54 1.85 -11.05
CA HIS A 146 7.30 1.59 -12.46
C HIS A 146 7.98 2.67 -13.29
N ILE A 147 8.79 2.28 -14.28
CA ILE A 147 9.51 3.18 -15.16
C ILE A 147 8.93 3.04 -16.57
N ALA A 148 8.25 4.09 -17.03
CA ALA A 148 7.76 4.19 -18.40
C ALA A 148 8.89 4.74 -19.29
N THR A 149 9.67 3.85 -19.89
CA THR A 149 10.64 4.23 -20.94
C THR A 149 10.02 4.12 -22.34
N PRO A 150 10.22 5.14 -23.21
CA PRO A 150 9.71 5.10 -24.57
C PRO A 150 10.48 4.09 -25.41
N SER A 151 9.79 3.29 -26.22
CA SER A 151 10.44 2.39 -27.17
C SER A 151 11.23 3.19 -28.22
N ALA A 152 12.43 2.72 -28.54
CA ALA A 152 13.39 3.42 -29.40
C ALA A 152 12.87 3.57 -30.84
N ARG A 153 12.19 4.68 -31.13
CA ARG A 153 11.75 5.07 -32.46
C ARG A 153 12.84 5.94 -33.11
N PRO A 154 13.49 5.51 -34.22
CA PRO A 154 14.65 6.22 -34.80
C PRO A 154 14.43 7.69 -35.19
N PHE A 155 13.17 8.13 -35.28
CA PHE A 155 12.78 9.47 -35.71
C PHE A 155 12.13 10.31 -34.59
N ALA A 156 11.91 9.75 -33.40
CA ALA A 156 11.30 10.45 -32.28
C ALA A 156 12.35 11.24 -31.50
N ARG A 157 12.46 12.54 -31.77
CA ARG A 157 13.29 13.45 -30.99
C ARG A 157 12.59 13.79 -29.67
N ASN A 158 13.36 13.86 -28.58
CA ASN A 158 12.96 14.42 -27.29
C ASN A 158 11.90 13.62 -26.47
N VAL A 159 11.89 12.28 -26.58
CA VAL A 159 11.01 11.46 -25.74
C VAL A 159 11.65 11.23 -24.36
N LYS A 160 10.97 11.66 -23.29
CA LYS A 160 11.45 11.56 -21.91
C LYS A 160 10.95 10.28 -21.23
N PRO A 161 11.73 9.65 -20.35
CA PRO A 161 11.23 8.62 -19.46
C PRO A 161 10.41 9.23 -18.32
N ALA A 162 9.38 8.53 -17.87
CA ALA A 162 8.56 8.91 -16.71
C ALA A 162 8.53 7.78 -15.67
N ALA A 163 8.16 8.07 -14.43
CA ALA A 163 8.03 7.05 -13.38
C ALA A 163 6.80 7.25 -12.49
N ALA A 164 6.27 6.12 -12.01
CA ALA A 164 5.25 6.06 -10.97
C ALA A 164 5.79 5.26 -9.78
N VAL A 165 5.76 5.87 -8.60
CA VAL A 165 6.33 5.33 -7.36
C VAL A 165 5.20 5.21 -6.35
N THR A 166 4.81 3.99 -6.00
CA THR A 166 3.80 3.72 -4.97
C THR A 166 4.48 3.28 -3.69
N VAL A 167 4.25 3.97 -2.57
CA VAL A 167 4.88 3.66 -1.27
C VAL A 167 3.85 3.57 -0.14
N GLY A 168 3.99 2.57 0.72
CA GLY A 168 3.25 2.48 1.98
C GLY A 168 4.10 3.00 3.13
N ALA A 169 3.82 4.20 3.62
CA ALA A 169 4.51 4.79 4.76
C ALA A 169 4.16 4.07 6.08
N ALA A 170 5.14 3.95 6.99
CA ALA A 170 5.00 3.21 8.24
C ALA A 170 4.22 3.96 9.32
N GLY A 171 4.40 5.29 9.40
CA GLY A 171 3.97 6.14 10.52
C GLY A 171 2.73 7.01 10.27
N GLY A 172 2.00 6.83 9.17
CA GLY A 172 0.86 7.68 8.81
C GLY A 172 0.82 7.98 7.30
N PRO A 173 0.16 9.07 6.87
CA PRO A 173 0.23 9.54 5.49
C PRO A 173 1.65 9.99 5.12
N LEU A 174 1.99 9.90 3.83
CA LEU A 174 3.30 10.29 3.32
C LEU A 174 3.55 11.81 3.45
N ALA A 175 4.63 12.22 4.12
CA ALA A 175 4.95 13.63 4.27
C ALA A 175 5.44 14.24 2.93
N PRO A 176 5.08 15.51 2.59
CA PRO A 176 5.51 16.14 1.33
C PRO A 176 7.02 16.15 1.11
N ALA A 177 7.81 16.35 2.19
CA ALA A 177 9.27 16.29 2.13
C ALA A 177 9.81 14.89 1.79
N GLN A 178 9.15 13.82 2.28
CA GLN A 178 9.51 12.44 1.94
C GLN A 178 9.17 12.14 0.48
N ALA A 179 7.98 12.55 0.01
CA ALA A 179 7.60 12.42 -1.39
C ALA A 179 8.58 13.16 -2.33
N LYS A 180 9.00 14.38 -1.96
CA LYS A 180 10.02 15.16 -2.68
C LYS A 180 11.34 14.40 -2.76
N ALA A 181 11.84 13.86 -1.64
CA ALA A 181 13.06 13.06 -1.61
C ALA A 181 12.97 11.82 -2.53
N LEU A 182 11.83 11.12 -2.54
CA LEU A 182 11.58 9.98 -3.43
C LEU A 182 11.59 10.38 -4.91
N ARG A 183 10.97 11.51 -5.29
CA ARG A 183 11.00 12.02 -6.68
C ARG A 183 12.43 12.29 -7.14
N TYR A 184 13.24 12.97 -6.33
CA TYR A 184 14.64 13.24 -6.66
C TYR A 184 15.50 11.97 -6.72
N LEU A 185 15.30 11.01 -5.81
CA LEU A 185 16.00 9.73 -5.83
C LEU A 185 15.76 8.95 -7.13
N VAL A 186 14.50 8.84 -7.55
CA VAL A 186 14.13 8.09 -8.76
C VAL A 186 14.55 8.84 -10.03
N ALA A 187 14.35 10.15 -10.10
CA ALA A 187 14.81 10.95 -11.24
C ALA A 187 16.35 10.92 -11.41
N ALA A 188 17.12 10.99 -10.32
CA ALA A 188 18.58 10.87 -10.38
C ALA A 188 19.06 9.46 -10.80
N SER A 189 18.20 8.43 -10.66
CA SER A 189 18.54 7.04 -10.96
C SER A 189 18.22 6.61 -12.40
N VAL A 190 17.49 7.43 -13.16
CA VAL A 190 17.12 7.16 -14.56
C VAL A 190 17.60 8.29 -15.46
N ALA A 191 18.49 7.99 -16.40
CA ALA A 191 19.09 8.98 -17.28
C ALA A 191 18.02 9.73 -18.11
N GLY A 192 18.04 11.06 -18.05
CA GLY A 192 17.11 11.93 -18.79
C GLY A 192 15.73 12.13 -18.15
N MET A 193 15.48 11.57 -16.97
CA MET A 193 14.26 11.80 -16.19
C MET A 193 14.36 13.11 -15.41
N MET A 194 13.33 13.95 -15.41
CA MET A 194 13.25 15.11 -14.53
C MET A 194 12.41 14.78 -13.28
N PRO A 195 12.62 15.43 -12.12
CA PRO A 195 11.79 15.22 -10.93
C PRO A 195 10.28 15.49 -11.13
N ALA A 196 9.92 16.31 -12.12
CA ALA A 196 8.55 16.58 -12.53
C ALA A 196 7.91 15.42 -13.34
N ASP A 197 8.72 14.53 -13.91
CA ASP A 197 8.26 13.34 -14.65
C ASP A 197 8.05 12.12 -13.70
N VAL A 198 8.15 12.33 -12.37
CA VAL A 198 7.99 11.29 -11.34
C VAL A 198 6.76 11.56 -10.46
N SER A 199 5.75 10.71 -10.59
CA SER A 199 4.58 10.70 -9.71
C SER A 199 4.82 9.81 -8.49
N VAL A 200 4.54 10.32 -7.28
CA VAL A 200 4.61 9.56 -6.02
C VAL A 200 3.20 9.41 -5.46
N ILE A 201 2.82 8.17 -5.15
CA ILE A 201 1.48 7.78 -4.68
C ILE A 201 1.64 7.13 -3.30
N ASP A 202 0.88 7.60 -2.32
CA ASP A 202 0.80 6.96 -1.01
C ASP A 202 -0.22 5.81 -1.06
N ALA A 203 0.23 4.59 -0.76
CA ALA A 203 -0.59 3.39 -0.79
C ALA A 203 -1.64 3.35 0.34
N ASN A 204 -1.44 4.10 1.42
CA ASN A 204 -2.38 4.14 2.55
C ASN A 204 -3.60 5.03 2.23
N THR A 205 -3.40 6.09 1.44
CA THR A 205 -4.40 7.15 1.18
C THR A 205 -4.89 7.17 -0.28
N GLY A 206 -4.17 6.54 -1.20
CA GLY A 206 -4.46 6.54 -2.64
C GLY A 206 -4.16 7.87 -3.35
N THR A 207 -3.67 8.89 -2.63
CA THR A 207 -3.43 10.22 -3.19
C THR A 207 -2.05 10.34 -3.84
N VAL A 208 -1.98 11.04 -4.98
CA VAL A 208 -0.71 11.49 -5.57
C VAL A 208 -0.17 12.66 -4.74
N VAL A 209 1.03 12.51 -4.18
CA VAL A 209 1.69 13.57 -3.40
C VAL A 209 2.45 14.50 -4.35
N SER A 210 1.68 15.27 -5.10
CA SER A 210 2.15 16.33 -6.00
C SER A 210 2.49 17.60 -5.23
N GLU A 211 3.61 18.23 -5.58
CA GLU A 211 3.91 19.63 -5.19
C GLU A 211 3.27 20.60 -6.22
N ASP A 212 3.17 20.16 -7.47
CA ASP A 212 2.62 20.89 -8.61
C ASP A 212 1.08 20.81 -8.64
N GLY A 213 0.42 21.62 -7.81
CA GLY A 213 -1.04 21.61 -7.69
C GLY A 213 -1.62 22.84 -6.99
N ALA A 214 -1.22 24.05 -7.41
CA ALA A 214 -1.69 25.36 -6.90
C ALA A 214 -1.46 25.67 -5.41
N ALA A 215 -1.19 24.67 -4.57
CA ALA A 215 -1.04 24.81 -3.12
C ALA A 215 0.36 25.26 -2.66
N SER A 216 1.43 25.00 -3.44
CA SER A 216 2.80 25.32 -3.04
C SER A 216 3.03 26.82 -2.78
N LEU A 217 2.38 27.71 -3.55
CA LEU A 217 2.46 29.17 -3.35
C LEU A 217 1.71 29.67 -2.10
N GLY A 218 0.73 28.90 -1.61
CA GLY A 218 0.02 29.16 -0.37
C GLY A 218 0.75 28.60 0.85
N GLY A 219 1.24 27.36 0.76
CA GLY A 219 2.01 26.71 1.83
C GLY A 219 3.27 27.50 2.19
N ASP A 220 4.03 27.97 1.19
CA ASP A 220 5.20 28.83 1.40
C ASP A 220 4.87 30.15 2.14
N ALA A 221 3.64 30.67 2.00
CA ALA A 221 3.20 31.89 2.69
C ALA A 221 2.79 31.58 4.14
N GLU A 222 2.08 30.47 4.36
CA GLU A 222 1.64 30.00 5.67
C GLU A 222 2.84 29.61 6.55
N ASP A 223 3.79 28.82 6.02
CA ASP A 223 5.03 28.44 6.69
C ASP A 223 5.86 29.68 7.10
N ARG A 224 5.88 30.72 6.25
CA ARG A 224 6.53 32.01 6.56
C ARG A 224 5.76 32.79 7.63
N ALA A 225 4.43 32.74 7.63
CA ALA A 225 3.59 33.39 8.62
C ALA A 225 3.77 32.73 9.99
N GLU A 226 3.76 31.40 10.08
CA GLU A 226 4.04 30.65 11.31
C GLU A 226 5.48 30.90 11.81
N ALA A 227 6.47 30.87 10.92
CA ALA A 227 7.86 31.18 11.27
C ALA A 227 8.04 32.63 11.75
N LEU A 228 7.24 33.58 11.25
CA LEU A 228 7.25 34.98 11.70
C LEU A 228 6.53 35.14 13.04
N LYS A 229 5.36 34.51 13.21
CA LYS A 229 4.62 34.40 14.49
C LYS A 229 5.53 33.88 15.60
N ALA A 230 6.18 32.73 15.39
CA ALA A 230 7.10 32.13 16.35
C ALA A 230 8.38 32.96 16.61
N ARG A 231 8.75 33.91 15.74
CA ARG A 231 9.81 34.91 16.03
C ARG A 231 9.29 36.04 16.90
N LEU A 232 8.12 36.59 16.56
CA LEU A 232 7.49 37.68 17.31
C LEU A 232 7.08 37.25 18.72
N GLU A 233 6.49 36.06 18.88
CA GLU A 233 6.13 35.50 20.19
C GLU A 233 7.35 35.32 21.10
N ARG A 234 8.47 34.77 20.59
CA ARG A 234 9.72 34.63 21.36
C ARG A 234 10.32 35.97 21.78
N LEU A 235 10.25 36.97 20.89
CA LEU A 235 10.72 38.32 21.16
C LEU A 235 9.87 39.01 22.24
N LEU A 236 8.53 38.89 22.16
CA LEU A 236 7.61 39.44 23.14
C LEU A 236 7.71 38.72 24.49
N ALA A 237 7.85 37.39 24.48
CA ALA A 237 8.03 36.58 25.67
C ALA A 237 9.31 36.92 26.45
N ALA A 238 10.36 37.42 25.79
CA ALA A 238 11.58 37.87 26.46
C ALA A 238 11.38 39.12 27.35
N ARG A 239 10.37 39.94 27.05
CA ARG A 239 9.99 41.12 27.85
C ARG A 239 8.83 40.85 28.80
N LEU A 240 7.79 40.16 28.32
CA LEU A 240 6.51 39.99 29.01
C LEU A 240 6.39 38.69 29.82
N GLY A 241 7.21 37.69 29.49
CA GLY A 241 7.08 36.30 29.97
C GLY A 241 6.36 35.38 28.98
N PRO A 242 6.60 34.05 29.05
CA PRO A 242 5.94 33.10 28.16
C PRO A 242 4.42 33.07 28.39
N GLY A 243 3.65 32.97 27.30
CA GLY A 243 2.19 32.92 27.34
C GLY A 243 1.48 34.25 27.60
N ARG A 244 2.21 35.37 27.73
CA ARG A 244 1.65 36.71 28.03
C ARG A 244 1.53 37.62 26.79
N ALA A 245 1.78 37.06 25.62
CA ALA A 245 1.47 37.66 24.33
C ALA A 245 0.92 36.59 23.39
N VAL A 246 -0.06 36.96 22.57
CA VAL A 246 -0.58 36.15 21.46
C VAL A 246 -0.36 36.96 20.18
N VAL A 247 0.29 36.34 19.18
CA VAL A 247 0.56 37.00 17.90
C VAL A 247 -0.17 36.23 16.81
N GLU A 248 -0.88 36.95 15.95
CA GLU A 248 -1.41 36.41 14.70
C GLU A 248 -0.82 37.17 13.52
N VAL A 249 -0.40 36.44 12.50
CA VAL A 249 0.29 36.95 11.33
C VAL A 249 -0.43 36.44 10.09
N THR A 250 -0.86 37.35 9.21
CA THR A 250 -1.42 37.00 7.91
C THR A 250 -0.55 37.61 6.81
N ILE A 251 -0.12 36.78 5.87
CA ILE A 251 0.70 37.17 4.73
C ILE A 251 -0.14 37.02 3.45
N GLU A 252 -0.32 38.12 2.73
CA GLU A 252 -0.82 38.08 1.35
C GLU A 252 0.37 38.10 0.40
N THR A 253 0.46 37.10 -0.49
CA THR A 253 1.48 37.01 -1.54
C THR A 253 0.92 37.39 -2.90
N GLU A 254 1.79 37.93 -3.76
CA GLU A 254 1.47 38.12 -5.18
C GLU A 254 1.55 36.77 -5.89
N THR A 255 0.42 36.26 -6.37
CA THR A 255 0.34 34.95 -7.05
C THR A 255 0.61 35.05 -8.55
N GLN A 256 0.68 36.26 -9.09
CA GLN A 256 0.94 36.51 -10.51
C GLN A 256 2.44 36.39 -10.82
N SER A 257 2.73 35.73 -11.95
CA SER A 257 4.06 35.73 -12.57
C SER A 257 4.04 36.73 -13.73
N GLU A 258 4.99 37.66 -13.76
CA GLU A 258 5.05 38.70 -14.78
C GLU A 258 6.42 38.74 -15.44
N SER A 259 6.46 38.74 -16.78
CA SER A 259 7.68 38.96 -17.56
C SER A 259 7.61 40.35 -18.21
N ILE A 260 8.41 41.28 -17.70
CA ILE A 260 8.51 42.63 -18.24
C ILE A 260 9.77 42.72 -19.09
N ARG A 261 9.61 42.97 -20.39
CA ARG A 261 10.72 43.18 -21.33
C ARG A 261 10.78 44.65 -21.73
N GLU A 262 11.67 45.41 -21.08
CA GLU A 262 11.96 46.79 -21.45
C GLU A 262 13.08 46.79 -22.50
N ARG A 263 12.79 47.30 -23.71
CA ARG A 263 13.83 47.57 -24.72
C ARG A 263 14.03 49.08 -24.83
N ARG A 264 15.14 49.56 -24.29
CA ARG A 264 15.52 50.97 -24.29
C ARG A 264 16.54 51.22 -25.41
N ILE A 265 16.20 52.09 -26.35
CA ILE A 265 17.08 52.49 -27.45
C ILE A 265 17.66 53.85 -27.12
N ASP A 266 18.99 53.98 -27.16
CA ASP A 266 19.68 55.26 -27.04
C ASP A 266 19.73 55.94 -28.43
N PRO A 267 19.02 57.08 -28.61
CA PRO A 267 18.91 57.75 -29.91
C PRO A 267 20.17 58.51 -30.33
N ASP A 268 21.14 58.72 -29.44
CA ASP A 268 22.36 59.51 -29.67
C ASP A 268 23.55 58.60 -30.00
N SER A 269 23.52 57.35 -29.55
CA SER A 269 24.54 56.31 -29.81
C SER A 269 24.54 55.73 -31.24
N ARG A 270 24.42 56.58 -32.27
CA ARG A 270 24.35 56.15 -33.68
C ARG A 270 25.73 55.84 -34.23
N ILE A 271 25.98 54.59 -34.59
CA ILE A 271 27.22 54.15 -35.24
C ILE A 271 26.89 53.74 -36.67
N ALA A 272 27.53 54.36 -37.67
CA ALA A 272 27.36 53.98 -39.06
C ALA A 272 28.08 52.65 -39.34
N ILE A 273 27.33 51.60 -39.69
CA ILE A 273 27.87 50.25 -39.98
C ILE A 273 28.29 50.15 -41.45
N SER A 274 27.51 50.75 -42.35
CA SER A 274 27.80 50.78 -43.78
C SER A 274 27.25 52.05 -44.43
N SER A 275 28.04 52.61 -45.34
CA SER A 275 27.67 53.74 -46.20
C SER A 275 27.87 53.34 -47.67
N GLU A 276 26.78 53.29 -48.43
CA GLU A 276 26.81 53.10 -49.88
C GLU A 276 26.63 54.46 -50.55
N ASN A 277 27.55 54.85 -51.42
CA ASN A 277 27.52 56.11 -52.16
C ASN A 277 27.56 55.81 -53.66
N GLU A 278 26.41 55.84 -54.31
CA GLU A 278 26.27 55.65 -55.75
C GLU A 278 26.27 57.01 -56.46
N GLN A 279 27.34 57.29 -57.20
CA GLN A 279 27.45 58.48 -58.04
C GLN A 279 27.27 58.11 -59.51
N ARG A 280 26.09 58.41 -60.07
CA ARG A 280 25.86 58.35 -61.52
C ARG A 280 26.11 59.72 -62.12
N SER A 281 27.03 59.80 -63.06
CA SER A 281 27.19 60.97 -63.91
C SER A 281 26.98 60.58 -65.37
N THR A 282 26.03 61.22 -66.02
CA THR A 282 25.71 61.02 -67.44
C THR A 282 26.00 62.32 -68.17
N SER A 283 27.12 62.37 -68.90
CA SER A 283 27.45 63.45 -69.82
C SER A 283 27.13 63.03 -71.25
N ALA A 284 26.04 63.54 -71.80
CA ALA A 284 25.74 63.45 -73.23
C ALA A 284 26.14 64.77 -73.91
N SER A 285 27.11 64.70 -74.82
CA SER A 285 27.43 65.78 -75.75
C SER A 285 26.91 65.42 -77.14
N GLU A 286 25.80 66.02 -77.54
CA GLU A 286 25.44 66.03 -78.96
C GLU A 286 26.27 67.11 -79.65
N THR A 287 27.40 66.71 -80.22
CA THR A 287 27.96 67.41 -81.37
C THR A 287 27.03 67.12 -82.53
N GLY A 288 26.16 68.08 -82.85
CA GLY A 288 25.22 67.95 -83.96
C GLY A 288 25.99 67.79 -85.27
N GLY A 289 26.10 66.55 -85.77
CA GLY A 289 26.65 66.27 -87.09
C GLY A 289 25.92 67.14 -88.11
N GLY A 290 26.66 68.06 -88.73
CA GLY A 290 26.09 69.29 -89.28
C GLY A 290 24.85 69.07 -90.14
N ALA A 291 23.70 69.54 -89.66
CA ALA A 291 22.51 69.63 -90.48
C ALA A 291 22.84 70.50 -91.69
N VAL A 292 22.74 69.91 -92.90
CA VAL A 292 23.05 70.58 -94.16
C VAL A 292 21.99 71.65 -94.42
N THR A 293 22.20 72.83 -93.86
CA THR A 293 21.34 74.00 -94.05
C THR A 293 21.81 74.81 -95.26
N VAL A 294 20.90 75.58 -95.83
CA VAL A 294 21.15 76.37 -97.06
C VAL A 294 22.31 77.38 -96.90
N ALA A 295 22.67 77.73 -95.66
CA ALA A 295 23.81 78.58 -95.32
C ALA A 295 25.18 77.97 -95.74
N SER A 296 25.29 76.65 -95.88
CA SER A 296 26.55 76.00 -96.31
C SER A 296 26.90 76.18 -97.80
N ASN A 297 26.06 76.87 -98.57
CA ASN A 297 26.21 77.04 -100.02
C ASN A 297 26.41 78.50 -100.46
N LEU A 298 26.68 79.43 -99.52
CA LEU A 298 27.04 80.83 -99.84
C LEU A 298 28.56 81.05 -99.70
N PRO A 299 29.21 81.83 -100.59
CA PRO A 299 30.68 82.00 -100.58
C PRO A 299 31.24 82.79 -99.38
N GLU A 300 30.40 83.49 -98.61
CA GLU A 300 30.80 84.32 -97.48
C GLU A 300 30.39 83.62 -96.16
N GLY A 301 31.36 83.02 -95.46
CA GLY A 301 31.13 82.16 -94.30
C GLY A 301 30.72 82.90 -93.02
N ALA A 302 29.47 83.35 -92.93
CA ALA A 302 28.91 83.98 -91.74
C ALA A 302 27.63 83.25 -91.26
N GLY A 303 27.76 82.31 -90.31
CA GLY A 303 26.57 81.68 -89.71
C GLY A 303 26.74 80.35 -88.97
N ALA A 304 27.91 79.69 -89.02
CA ALA A 304 28.15 78.43 -88.32
C ALA A 304 28.42 78.63 -86.82
N SER A 305 27.41 79.07 -86.07
CA SER A 305 27.44 78.98 -84.60
C SER A 305 27.20 77.52 -84.19
N ASP A 306 28.28 76.82 -83.87
CA ASP A 306 28.25 75.44 -83.38
C ASP A 306 27.47 75.38 -82.05
N ARG A 307 26.21 74.93 -82.11
CA ARG A 307 25.35 74.78 -80.92
C ARG A 307 25.60 73.42 -80.30
N GLN A 308 26.74 73.28 -79.65
CA GLN A 308 27.08 72.10 -78.87
C GLN A 308 26.11 71.94 -77.69
N SER A 309 25.19 70.98 -77.79
CA SER A 309 24.22 70.67 -76.75
C SER A 309 24.85 69.69 -75.76
N GLN A 310 25.28 70.20 -74.61
CA GLN A 310 25.87 69.39 -73.54
C GLN A 310 24.87 69.20 -72.40
N ARG A 311 24.27 68.01 -72.31
CA ARG A 311 23.47 67.60 -71.15
C ARG A 311 24.39 66.87 -70.17
N LYS A 312 24.59 67.47 -68.99
CA LYS A 312 25.30 66.84 -67.88
C LYS A 312 24.32 66.62 -66.73
N GLU A 313 23.99 65.36 -66.49
CA GLU A 313 23.16 64.91 -65.37
C GLU A 313 24.07 64.25 -64.33
N SER A 314 23.85 64.59 -63.05
CA SER A 314 24.62 64.04 -61.94
C SER A 314 23.65 63.68 -60.83
N GLN A 315 23.57 62.41 -60.51
CA GLN A 315 22.78 61.86 -59.42
C GLN A 315 23.72 61.25 -58.40
N THR A 316 23.70 61.77 -57.17
CA THR A 316 24.37 61.18 -56.02
C THR A 316 23.32 60.58 -55.12
N GLN A 317 23.42 59.28 -54.84
CA GLN A 317 22.57 58.56 -53.90
C GLN A 317 23.43 58.02 -52.77
N GLU A 318 23.20 58.52 -51.56
CA GLU A 318 23.84 58.04 -50.34
C GLU A 318 22.84 57.24 -49.50
N ARG A 319 23.26 56.05 -49.05
CA ARG A 319 22.54 55.23 -48.07
C ARG A 319 23.48 54.95 -46.91
N VAL A 320 23.13 55.40 -45.71
CA VAL A 320 23.89 55.10 -44.48
C VAL A 320 23.01 54.26 -43.56
N ASN A 321 23.50 53.07 -43.21
CA ASN A 321 22.88 52.20 -42.21
C ASN A 321 23.52 52.46 -40.85
N TYR A 322 22.69 52.78 -39.86
CA TYR A 322 23.13 53.02 -38.49
C TYR A 322 22.70 51.86 -37.58
N GLU A 323 23.61 51.42 -36.72
CA GLU A 323 23.23 50.74 -35.48
C GLU A 323 22.99 51.79 -34.39
N VAL A 324 22.11 51.44 -33.46
CA VAL A 324 21.82 52.20 -32.25
C VAL A 324 22.01 51.27 -31.06
N SER A 325 22.59 51.78 -29.98
CA SER A 325 22.74 50.98 -28.77
C SER A 325 21.36 50.69 -28.19
N GLN A 326 21.04 49.41 -28.04
CA GLN A 326 19.84 48.97 -27.35
C GLN A 326 20.23 48.26 -26.05
N THR A 327 19.60 48.65 -24.95
CA THR A 327 19.63 47.92 -23.69
C THR A 327 18.31 47.18 -23.56
N GLU A 328 18.37 45.85 -23.61
CA GLU A 328 17.23 44.98 -23.31
C GLU A 328 17.30 44.53 -21.85
N ARG A 329 16.23 44.77 -21.10
CA ARG A 329 16.09 44.38 -19.70
C ARG A 329 14.86 43.49 -19.58
N GLU A 330 15.10 42.21 -19.35
CA GLU A 330 14.07 41.25 -18.99
C GLU A 330 13.99 41.14 -17.46
N ILE A 331 12.83 41.47 -16.89
CA ILE A 331 12.52 41.34 -15.47
C ILE A 331 11.50 40.23 -15.33
N LEU A 332 11.92 39.09 -14.78
CA LEU A 332 11.05 37.99 -14.40
C LEU A 332 10.63 38.19 -12.94
N ARG A 333 9.38 38.62 -12.72
CA ARG A 333 8.76 38.67 -11.39
C ARG A 333 8.19 37.29 -11.08
N ALA A 334 8.89 36.54 -10.23
CA ALA A 334 8.40 35.27 -9.72
C ALA A 334 7.19 35.50 -8.77
N PRO A 335 6.19 34.61 -8.79
CA PRO A 335 5.11 34.64 -7.81
C PRO A 335 5.64 34.28 -6.41
N GLY A 336 4.95 34.71 -5.36
CA GLY A 336 5.36 34.53 -3.96
C GLY A 336 6.07 35.74 -3.33
N ALA A 337 6.08 36.89 -4.01
CA ALA A 337 6.48 38.17 -3.42
C ALA A 337 5.48 38.62 -2.34
N LEU A 338 5.96 39.27 -1.28
CA LEU A 338 5.11 39.79 -0.20
C LEU A 338 4.31 41.00 -0.71
N LYS A 339 2.99 40.87 -0.77
CA LYS A 339 2.07 41.93 -1.21
C LYS A 339 1.57 42.77 -0.05
N ARG A 340 1.21 42.13 1.07
CA ARG A 340 0.74 42.80 2.29
C ARG A 340 0.95 41.92 3.52
N LEU A 341 1.41 42.52 4.61
CA LEU A 341 1.56 41.88 5.92
C LEU A 341 0.57 42.48 6.92
N SER A 342 -0.23 41.63 7.56
CA SER A 342 -1.11 42.02 8.67
C SER A 342 -0.68 41.32 9.95
N ILE A 343 -0.40 42.08 11.01
CA ILE A 343 -0.01 41.53 12.31
C ILE A 343 -0.96 42.05 13.38
N ALA A 344 -1.60 41.13 14.09
CA ALA A 344 -2.33 41.41 15.31
C ALA A 344 -1.53 40.90 16.50
N VAL A 345 -1.23 41.79 17.45
CA VAL A 345 -0.54 41.44 18.70
C VAL A 345 -1.46 41.76 19.86
N LEU A 346 -1.74 40.76 20.68
CA LEU A 346 -2.42 40.93 21.96
C LEU A 346 -1.43 40.71 23.09
N VAL A 347 -1.43 41.63 24.06
CA VAL A 347 -0.50 41.63 25.20
C VAL A 347 -1.28 41.64 26.52
N ASP A 348 -0.98 40.72 27.42
CA ASP A 348 -1.51 40.78 28.78
C ASP A 348 -0.90 41.97 29.55
N GLY A 349 -1.73 42.61 30.38
CA GLY A 349 -1.36 43.76 31.21
C GLY A 349 -0.40 43.41 32.36
N VAL A 350 -0.36 44.20 33.42
CA VAL A 350 0.34 43.83 34.66
C VAL A 350 -0.66 43.21 35.63
N ALA A 351 -0.41 41.95 36.01
CA ALA A 351 -1.16 41.26 37.05
C ALA A 351 -0.62 41.67 38.43
N GLY A 352 -1.33 42.59 39.09
CA GLY A 352 -1.08 42.97 40.47
C GLY A 352 -1.81 42.08 41.48
N ARG A 353 -1.46 42.25 42.75
CA ARG A 353 -2.30 41.86 43.88
C ARG A 353 -2.52 43.09 44.75
N ASP A 354 -3.76 43.33 45.16
CA ASP A 354 -4.03 44.34 46.18
C ASP A 354 -3.55 43.88 47.57
N GLU A 355 -3.58 44.78 48.55
CA GLU A 355 -3.23 44.48 49.95
C GLU A 355 -4.14 43.40 50.59
N ALA A 356 -5.27 43.06 49.95
CA ALA A 356 -6.18 41.99 50.35
C ALA A 356 -5.93 40.66 49.61
N GLY A 357 -4.91 40.59 48.75
CA GLY A 357 -4.54 39.38 48.00
C GLY A 357 -5.42 39.06 46.78
N LYS A 358 -6.31 39.97 46.39
CA LYS A 358 -7.17 39.81 45.20
C LYS A 358 -6.35 40.13 43.94
N PRO A 359 -6.48 39.36 42.84
CA PRO A 359 -5.86 39.70 41.57
C PRO A 359 -6.45 41.01 41.05
N THR A 360 -5.57 41.97 40.76
CA THR A 360 -5.88 43.22 40.06
C THR A 360 -5.19 43.20 38.71
N TRP A 361 -5.84 43.74 37.69
CA TRP A 361 -5.29 43.84 36.34
C TRP A 361 -5.20 45.31 35.94
N GLU A 362 -4.02 45.73 35.51
CA GLU A 362 -3.77 47.06 34.98
C GLU A 362 -3.27 46.95 33.52
N PRO A 363 -3.81 47.71 32.56
CA PRO A 363 -3.29 47.69 31.19
C PRO A 363 -1.84 48.18 31.15
N LEU A 364 -1.05 47.70 30.18
CA LEU A 364 0.29 48.25 29.96
C LEU A 364 0.23 49.76 29.66
N PRO A 365 1.19 50.57 30.13
CA PRO A 365 1.22 52.00 29.82
C PRO A 365 1.46 52.22 28.32
N GLU A 366 0.81 53.25 27.76
CA GLU A 366 0.82 53.53 26.31
C GLU A 366 2.25 53.67 25.73
N ALA A 367 3.19 54.21 26.51
CA ALA A 367 4.59 54.32 26.12
C ALA A 367 5.30 52.96 25.92
N GLU A 368 4.89 51.92 26.67
CA GLU A 368 5.42 50.56 26.49
C GLU A 368 4.69 49.83 25.34
N ILE A 369 3.41 50.11 25.13
CA ILE A 369 2.63 49.65 23.97
C ILE A 369 3.27 50.11 22.65
N GLU A 370 3.62 51.40 22.53
CA GLU A 370 4.29 51.93 21.33
C GLU A 370 5.74 51.41 21.19
N ALA A 371 6.49 51.23 22.28
CA ALA A 371 7.82 50.63 22.21
C ALA A 371 7.78 49.16 21.74
N LEU A 372 6.79 48.37 22.20
CA LEU A 372 6.56 47.00 21.73
C LEU A 372 6.12 46.99 20.26
N ARG A 373 5.31 47.96 19.84
CA ARG A 373 4.88 48.14 18.44
C ARG A 373 6.06 48.43 17.51
N GLU A 374 6.96 49.35 17.89
CA GLU A 374 8.19 49.65 17.14
C GLU A 374 9.09 48.40 17.02
N LEU A 375 9.24 47.65 18.12
CA LEU A 375 10.03 46.43 18.14
C LEU A 375 9.43 45.32 17.24
N VAL A 376 8.09 45.15 17.26
CA VAL A 376 7.38 44.24 16.35
C VAL A 376 7.53 44.69 14.89
N ALA A 377 7.42 46.00 14.61
CA ALA A 377 7.58 46.55 13.26
C ALA A 377 8.99 46.29 12.70
N SER A 378 10.02 46.52 13.52
CA SER A 378 11.42 46.24 13.14
C SER A 378 11.69 44.74 12.95
N ALA A 379 11.11 43.87 13.77
CA ALA A 379 11.29 42.42 13.67
C ALA A 379 10.52 41.80 12.49
N ALA A 380 9.39 42.40 12.10
CA ALA A 380 8.58 42.01 10.96
C ALA A 380 9.09 42.53 9.61
N GLY A 381 9.95 43.55 9.60
CA GLY A 381 10.35 44.24 8.37
C GLY A 381 9.20 45.04 7.75
N PHE A 382 8.39 45.68 8.61
CA PHE A 382 7.22 46.48 8.24
C PHE A 382 7.53 47.54 7.18
N ASP A 383 6.66 47.66 6.17
CA ASP A 383 6.77 48.64 5.11
C ASP A 383 5.42 49.30 4.82
N GLY A 384 5.32 50.59 5.16
CA GLY A 384 4.12 51.38 4.90
C GLY A 384 3.80 51.55 3.41
N SER A 385 4.77 51.37 2.51
CA SER A 385 4.53 51.46 1.06
C SER A 385 3.86 50.21 0.48
N ARG A 386 3.97 49.06 1.16
CA ARG A 386 3.24 47.82 0.81
C ARG A 386 1.81 47.80 1.36
N GLY A 387 1.46 48.73 2.24
CA GLY A 387 0.18 48.72 2.95
C GLY A 387 0.11 47.71 4.09
N ASP A 388 1.26 47.40 4.71
CA ASP A 388 1.34 46.58 5.90
C ASP A 388 0.58 47.23 7.07
N VAL A 389 -0.01 46.42 7.97
CA VAL A 389 -0.77 46.90 9.13
C VAL A 389 -0.38 46.14 10.39
N ILE A 390 -0.06 46.88 11.46
CA ILE A 390 0.21 46.33 12.79
C ILE A 390 -0.83 46.89 13.76
N THR A 391 -1.57 45.99 14.43
CA THR A 391 -2.50 46.33 15.51
C THR A 391 -1.99 45.69 16.80
N LEU A 392 -1.60 46.51 17.78
CA LEU A 392 -1.22 46.05 19.12
C LEU A 392 -2.25 46.54 20.13
N LYS A 393 -2.74 45.66 21.01
CA LYS A 393 -3.67 46.00 22.11
C LYS A 393 -3.33 45.26 23.38
N SER A 394 -3.58 45.90 24.53
CA SER A 394 -3.53 45.23 25.83
C SER A 394 -4.94 44.85 26.30
N MET A 395 -5.15 43.56 26.63
CA MET A 395 -6.40 43.03 27.18
C MET A 395 -6.08 41.90 28.17
N PRO A 396 -6.89 41.68 29.22
CA PRO A 396 -6.67 40.59 30.17
C PRO A 396 -6.85 39.23 29.50
N PHE A 397 -5.96 38.29 29.79
CA PHE A 397 -6.09 36.91 29.33
C PHE A 397 -6.84 36.08 30.39
N GLU A 398 -7.62 35.10 29.95
CA GLU A 398 -8.16 34.11 30.87
C GLU A 398 -7.02 33.23 31.41
N PRO A 399 -6.94 32.99 32.73
CA PRO A 399 -5.91 32.14 33.28
C PRO A 399 -6.13 30.72 32.79
N VAL A 400 -5.15 30.18 32.03
CA VAL A 400 -5.14 28.76 31.70
C VAL A 400 -5.00 27.98 33.01
N GLU A 401 -6.09 27.40 33.48
CA GLU A 401 -6.05 26.44 34.59
C GLU A 401 -5.11 25.31 34.17
N ALA A 402 -3.94 25.26 34.81
CA ALA A 402 -3.02 24.15 34.62
C ALA A 402 -3.77 22.87 35.01
N LEU A 403 -4.02 21.98 34.04
CA LEU A 403 -4.72 20.73 34.28
C LEU A 403 -4.07 20.05 35.48
N GLY A 404 -4.82 19.99 36.59
CA GLY A 404 -4.31 19.48 37.84
C GLY A 404 -3.78 18.07 37.63
N SER A 405 -2.55 17.82 38.09
CA SER A 405 -2.02 16.46 38.16
C SER A 405 -2.97 15.61 38.99
N GLY A 406 -3.80 14.81 38.31
CA GLY A 406 -4.85 14.03 38.96
C GLY A 406 -4.26 13.12 40.05
N PRO A 407 -4.89 13.03 41.23
CA PRO A 407 -4.43 12.09 42.26
C PRO A 407 -4.45 10.66 41.70
N GLY A 408 -3.36 9.92 41.96
CA GLY A 408 -3.05 8.70 41.24
C GLY A 408 -4.13 7.62 41.27
N GLY A 409 -4.24 6.89 40.16
CA GLY A 409 -5.19 5.79 40.00
C GLY A 409 -5.04 4.73 41.09
N SER A 410 -6.15 4.41 41.76
CA SER A 410 -6.17 3.37 42.79
C SER A 410 -6.11 1.99 42.15
N LEU A 411 -5.07 1.22 42.46
CA LEU A 411 -4.87 -0.17 42.01
C LEU A 411 -6.00 -1.15 42.43
N PHE A 412 -6.97 -0.68 43.21
CA PHE A 412 -8.13 -1.46 43.66
C PHE A 412 -9.38 -1.29 42.77
N SER A 413 -9.35 -0.43 41.74
CA SER A 413 -10.50 -0.26 40.83
C SER A 413 -10.58 -1.27 39.68
N GLU A 414 -9.53 -2.06 39.42
CA GLU A 414 -9.50 -3.04 38.32
C GLU A 414 -10.05 -4.43 38.68
N VAL A 415 -10.36 -4.71 39.96
CA VAL A 415 -10.93 -6.01 40.37
C VAL A 415 -12.46 -5.99 40.29
N SER A 416 -12.98 -5.79 39.07
CA SER A 416 -14.39 -6.02 38.77
C SER A 416 -14.66 -7.52 38.67
N LEU A 417 -15.05 -8.14 39.78
CA LEU A 417 -15.45 -9.55 39.81
C LEU A 417 -16.73 -9.76 38.99
N ASP A 418 -16.60 -10.37 37.81
CA ASP A 418 -17.72 -10.67 36.92
C ASP A 418 -18.69 -11.67 37.58
N PRO A 419 -19.99 -11.32 37.75
CA PRO A 419 -20.98 -12.20 38.36
C PRO A 419 -21.12 -13.57 37.67
N LEU A 420 -20.79 -13.70 36.38
CA LEU A 420 -20.78 -15.00 35.69
C LEU A 420 -19.79 -15.99 36.30
N THR A 421 -18.60 -15.53 36.70
CA THR A 421 -17.57 -16.39 37.31
C THR A 421 -18.01 -16.92 38.68
N LEU A 422 -18.74 -16.10 39.44
CA LEU A 422 -19.25 -16.43 40.76
C LEU A 422 -20.42 -17.43 40.68
N ILE A 423 -21.28 -17.30 39.66
CA ILE A 423 -22.33 -18.29 39.35
C ILE A 423 -21.72 -19.64 38.97
N GLN A 424 -20.66 -19.65 38.15
CA GLN A 424 -20.00 -20.89 37.72
C GLN A 424 -19.37 -21.66 38.90
N LEU A 425 -18.78 -20.94 39.86
CA LEU A 425 -18.29 -21.52 41.13
C LEU A 425 -19.42 -22.12 41.97
N ALA A 426 -20.57 -21.45 42.06
CA ALA A 426 -21.73 -21.91 42.81
C ALA A 426 -22.35 -23.19 42.20
N VAL A 427 -22.46 -23.27 40.86
CA VAL A 427 -22.96 -24.47 40.17
C VAL A 427 -22.07 -25.68 40.44
N LEU A 428 -20.74 -25.52 40.43
CA LEU A 428 -19.80 -26.60 40.71
C LEU A 428 -19.96 -27.14 42.15
N ALA A 429 -20.18 -26.26 43.12
CA ALA A 429 -20.48 -26.64 44.50
C ALA A 429 -21.83 -27.40 44.63
N VAL A 430 -22.87 -26.98 43.89
CA VAL A 430 -24.18 -27.65 43.88
C VAL A 430 -24.10 -29.04 43.24
N VAL A 431 -23.36 -29.21 42.14
CA VAL A 431 -23.16 -30.52 41.49
C VAL A 431 -22.44 -31.50 42.43
N ALA A 432 -21.42 -31.04 43.15
CA ALA A 432 -20.74 -31.84 44.17
C ALA A 432 -21.70 -32.26 45.31
N LEU A 433 -22.60 -31.37 45.74
CA LEU A 433 -23.60 -31.64 46.78
C LEU A 433 -24.68 -32.62 46.31
N ILE A 434 -25.14 -32.52 45.06
CA ILE A 434 -26.11 -33.45 44.46
C ILE A 434 -25.51 -34.85 44.34
N LEU A 435 -24.26 -34.99 43.87
CA LEU A 435 -23.54 -36.27 43.86
C LEU A 435 -23.42 -36.87 45.26
N GLY A 436 -23.06 -36.06 46.25
CA GLY A 436 -22.99 -36.47 47.66
C GLY A 436 -24.33 -36.92 48.26
N LEU A 437 -25.46 -36.37 47.79
CA LEU A 437 -26.80 -36.69 48.31
C LEU A 437 -27.46 -37.86 47.58
N PHE A 438 -27.42 -37.89 46.24
CA PHE A 438 -28.19 -38.86 45.44
C PHE A 438 -27.52 -40.23 45.28
N VAL A 439 -26.18 -40.29 45.21
CA VAL A 439 -25.47 -41.58 45.07
C VAL A 439 -25.34 -42.29 46.41
N VAL A 440 -25.15 -41.54 47.48
CA VAL A 440 -24.92 -42.10 48.83
C VAL A 440 -26.22 -42.57 49.48
N ARG A 441 -27.34 -41.87 49.30
CA ARG A 441 -28.58 -42.11 50.08
C ARG A 441 -29.35 -43.41 49.79
N PRO A 442 -29.53 -43.89 48.54
CA PRO A 442 -30.31 -45.11 48.28
C PRO A 442 -29.60 -46.40 48.74
N ILE A 443 -28.28 -46.36 48.95
CA ILE A 443 -27.49 -47.52 49.44
C ILE A 443 -27.61 -47.69 50.97
N LEU A 444 -28.06 -46.66 51.71
CA LEU A 444 -28.12 -46.66 53.18
C LEU A 444 -29.46 -47.13 53.77
N ALA A 445 -30.48 -47.40 52.93
CA ALA A 445 -31.88 -47.50 53.35
C ALA A 445 -32.47 -48.92 53.40
N GLY A 446 -31.66 -49.97 53.26
CA GLY A 446 -32.11 -51.37 53.27
C GLY A 446 -31.31 -52.26 54.22
N GLY A 447 -31.89 -52.64 55.36
CA GLY A 447 -31.34 -53.69 56.23
C GLY A 447 -31.84 -53.63 57.68
N ALA A 448 -32.66 -54.61 58.07
CA ALA A 448 -33.04 -54.85 59.47
C ALA A 448 -33.06 -56.37 59.76
N SER A 449 -32.39 -56.77 60.84
CA SER A 449 -32.45 -58.08 61.52
C SER A 449 -31.99 -59.34 60.76
N GLY A 450 -31.30 -60.30 61.38
CA GLY A 450 -30.73 -60.33 62.73
C GLY A 450 -30.11 -61.69 63.12
N ALA A 451 -29.39 -61.67 64.25
CA ALA A 451 -29.02 -62.78 65.16
C ALA A 451 -28.38 -64.10 64.63
N SER A 452 -27.29 -64.49 65.30
CA SER A 452 -26.58 -65.77 65.18
C SER A 452 -27.09 -66.85 66.16
N ALA A 453 -26.95 -68.13 65.76
CA ALA A 453 -27.07 -69.30 66.64
C ALA A 453 -26.19 -70.48 66.12
N SER A 454 -26.05 -71.55 66.91
CA SER A 454 -24.91 -72.48 66.93
C SER A 454 -25.02 -73.81 66.16
N LEU A 455 -23.84 -74.32 65.73
CA LEU A 455 -23.32 -75.71 65.57
C LEU A 455 -24.18 -76.93 66.05
N PRO A 456 -23.96 -78.20 65.56
CA PRO A 456 -23.27 -78.69 64.33
C PRO A 456 -24.04 -79.87 63.59
N PRO A 457 -23.47 -81.01 63.07
CA PRO A 457 -23.83 -81.70 61.78
C PRO A 457 -24.75 -82.96 61.98
N PRO A 458 -25.10 -83.87 61.00
CA PRO A 458 -24.41 -84.25 59.73
C PRO A 458 -25.26 -84.72 58.49
N GLN A 459 -24.53 -85.12 57.43
CA GLN A 459 -24.76 -86.20 56.42
C GLN A 459 -26.16 -86.61 55.89
N GLY A 460 -26.23 -86.90 54.58
CA GLY A 460 -27.33 -87.59 53.86
C GLY A 460 -28.02 -86.67 52.84
N ALA A 461 -27.99 -86.88 51.52
CA ALA A 461 -28.38 -88.03 50.67
C ALA A 461 -29.89 -88.11 50.39
N GLY A 462 -30.26 -88.28 49.11
CA GLY A 462 -31.63 -88.23 48.58
C GLY A 462 -31.96 -86.81 48.04
N ALA A 463 -32.22 -86.59 46.75
CA ALA A 463 -33.24 -87.18 45.87
C ALA A 463 -34.67 -86.84 46.33
N GLU A 464 -35.65 -86.54 45.49
CA GLU A 464 -35.73 -86.33 44.02
C GLU A 464 -37.16 -85.80 43.76
N GLN A 465 -37.34 -84.82 42.88
CA GLN A 465 -38.45 -84.72 41.91
C GLN A 465 -38.33 -83.40 41.13
N THR A 466 -38.11 -83.36 39.81
CA THR A 466 -38.50 -84.23 38.68
C THR A 466 -39.98 -84.17 38.32
N TRP A 467 -40.39 -83.87 37.07
CA TRP A 467 -39.68 -83.47 35.82
C TRP A 467 -40.66 -82.67 34.91
N LEU A 468 -40.20 -82.32 33.69
CA LEU A 468 -40.89 -82.38 32.37
C LEU A 468 -40.72 -81.08 31.54
N ASP A 469 -40.44 -81.08 30.23
CA ASP A 469 -39.40 -81.76 29.41
C ASP A 469 -39.26 -80.96 28.09
N GLY A 470 -38.19 -81.18 27.29
CA GLY A 470 -37.98 -80.52 25.98
C GLY A 470 -36.61 -79.84 25.85
N GLU A 471 -35.49 -80.56 25.92
CA GLU A 471 -34.91 -81.40 24.85
C GLU A 471 -34.06 -80.58 23.84
N ILE A 472 -32.73 -80.64 23.99
CA ILE A 472 -31.66 -80.66 22.95
C ILE A 472 -30.31 -80.77 23.70
N ASP A 473 -29.45 -81.68 23.24
CA ASP A 473 -28.21 -82.17 23.85
C ASP A 473 -27.19 -82.50 22.71
N PRO A 474 -25.87 -82.71 22.90
CA PRO A 474 -24.99 -82.36 24.02
C PRO A 474 -23.77 -81.46 23.65
N ASP A 475 -23.23 -80.86 24.71
CA ASP A 475 -21.84 -80.63 25.15
C ASP A 475 -20.56 -80.67 24.26
N ASP A 476 -19.49 -80.15 24.89
CA ASP A 476 -18.04 -80.19 24.58
C ASP A 476 -17.53 -81.26 23.57
N GLY A 477 -16.57 -80.99 22.69
CA GLY A 477 -15.47 -80.04 22.85
C GLY A 477 -14.14 -80.75 23.15
N ILE A 478 -13.50 -81.38 22.16
CA ILE A 478 -12.07 -81.76 22.10
C ILE A 478 -11.69 -82.17 20.65
N THR A 479 -10.42 -82.02 20.28
CA THR A 479 -9.79 -82.33 18.97
C THR A 479 -9.47 -83.84 18.81
N PRO A 480 -8.75 -84.36 17.78
CA PRO A 480 -8.38 -83.86 16.43
C PRO A 480 -8.72 -84.86 15.27
N GLY A 481 -8.53 -84.48 13.98
CA GLY A 481 -8.56 -85.44 12.86
C GLY A 481 -8.50 -84.84 11.43
N LEU A 482 -7.62 -85.38 10.57
CA LEU A 482 -7.37 -85.02 9.15
C LEU A 482 -8.09 -86.04 8.19
N PRO A 483 -7.95 -86.08 6.83
CA PRO A 483 -7.16 -85.25 5.89
C PRO A 483 -7.84 -84.91 4.51
N MET A 484 -7.06 -84.32 3.58
CA MET A 484 -7.28 -84.15 2.10
C MET A 484 -8.34 -83.12 1.63
N GLY A 485 -8.09 -82.29 0.61
CA GLY A 485 -6.85 -82.07 -0.16
C GLY A 485 -7.01 -81.12 -1.36
N THR A 486 -5.85 -80.69 -1.90
CA THR A 486 -5.56 -79.98 -3.18
C THR A 486 -6.16 -78.57 -3.37
N MET A 487 -5.58 -77.60 -4.10
CA MET A 487 -4.22 -77.27 -4.63
C MET A 487 -4.25 -75.77 -5.03
N ALA A 488 -3.17 -74.97 -5.12
CA ALA A 488 -1.79 -75.02 -4.60
C ALA A 488 -1.19 -73.58 -4.69
N MET A 489 -0.15 -73.29 -3.91
CA MET A 489 0.52 -71.99 -3.81
C MET A 489 1.95 -72.09 -4.36
N ASN A 490 2.54 -70.98 -4.82
CA ASN A 490 4.00 -70.76 -4.89
C ASN A 490 4.21 -69.24 -5.02
N THR A 491 4.51 -68.46 -3.98
CA THR A 491 5.80 -68.32 -3.27
C THR A 491 7.00 -68.06 -4.19
N LEU A 492 7.59 -66.86 -4.06
CA LEU A 492 9.01 -66.61 -3.74
C LEU A 492 9.29 -65.09 -3.76
N ASP A 493 9.91 -64.59 -2.70
CA ASP A 493 10.85 -63.43 -2.70
C ASP A 493 12.28 -64.03 -2.75
N PRO A 494 13.40 -63.29 -3.00
CA PRO A 494 13.57 -61.84 -3.26
C PRO A 494 14.60 -61.49 -4.41
N GLU A 495 14.96 -60.19 -4.51
CA GLU A 495 16.22 -59.58 -5.03
C GLU A 495 16.52 -59.39 -6.55
N GLU A 496 17.40 -58.40 -6.78
CA GLU A 496 18.36 -58.22 -7.91
C GLU A 496 17.81 -57.82 -9.32
N PHE A 497 18.49 -57.07 -10.23
CA PHE A 497 19.41 -55.92 -10.20
C PHE A 497 19.59 -55.41 -11.66
N THR A 498 19.60 -54.09 -11.87
CA THR A 498 20.16 -53.30 -13.00
C THR A 498 20.03 -53.69 -14.51
N ASP A 499 19.86 -52.61 -15.29
CA ASP A 499 20.54 -52.27 -16.56
C ASP A 499 19.97 -52.70 -17.94
N SER A 500 20.10 -51.74 -18.86
CA SER A 500 20.24 -51.85 -20.31
C SER A 500 19.10 -52.44 -21.18
N GLY A 501 18.75 -51.68 -22.22
CA GLY A 501 18.07 -52.20 -23.41
C GLY A 501 19.04 -52.94 -24.36
N PRO A 502 18.78 -53.10 -25.68
CA PRO A 502 17.88 -52.26 -26.49
C PRO A 502 16.96 -53.00 -27.50
N GLY A 503 16.03 -52.23 -28.08
CA GLY A 503 15.75 -52.28 -29.53
C GLY A 503 14.55 -53.10 -30.03
N GLY A 504 13.80 -52.51 -30.98
CA GLY A 504 13.51 -53.29 -32.19
C GLY A 504 12.08 -53.40 -32.74
N GLY A 505 11.23 -52.37 -32.65
CA GLY A 505 10.24 -52.08 -33.71
C GLY A 505 8.99 -52.96 -33.85
N GLY A 506 7.88 -52.34 -34.31
CA GLY A 506 6.62 -53.03 -34.61
C GLY A 506 5.42 -52.08 -34.64
N PHE A 507 5.20 -51.43 -35.79
CA PHE A 507 4.06 -50.54 -36.02
C PHE A 507 2.74 -51.31 -36.10
N ALA A 508 1.67 -50.78 -35.49
CA ALA A 508 0.47 -50.26 -36.18
C ALA A 508 -0.69 -50.05 -35.20
N ASP A 509 -1.27 -48.84 -35.21
CA ASP A 509 -2.40 -48.42 -34.36
C ASP A 509 -3.75 -48.72 -35.04
N GLY A 510 -4.80 -48.94 -34.25
CA GLY A 510 -6.02 -49.61 -34.73
C GLY A 510 -7.24 -49.66 -33.79
N GLY A 511 -7.54 -48.59 -33.05
CA GLY A 511 -8.92 -48.18 -32.77
C GLY A 511 -9.73 -48.85 -31.64
N PHE A 512 -10.62 -48.02 -31.05
CA PHE A 512 -11.76 -48.33 -30.18
C PHE A 512 -11.51 -48.80 -28.72
N GLY A 513 -11.61 -47.83 -27.81
CA GLY A 513 -12.92 -47.66 -27.14
C GLY A 513 -13.04 -48.00 -25.65
N ALA A 514 -13.09 -46.94 -24.84
CA ALA A 514 -13.78 -46.83 -23.55
C ALA A 514 -13.26 -47.61 -22.32
N SER A 515 -12.71 -46.84 -21.37
CA SER A 515 -13.42 -46.61 -20.10
C SER A 515 -12.99 -45.29 -19.44
N ALA A 516 -13.89 -44.71 -18.65
CA ALA A 516 -13.84 -43.31 -18.23
C ALA A 516 -12.94 -43.04 -17.02
N THR A 517 -12.03 -42.07 -17.14
CA THR A 517 -11.72 -41.03 -16.13
C THR A 517 -10.75 -39.99 -16.71
N ASP A 518 -11.25 -38.98 -17.43
CA ASP A 518 -10.54 -37.69 -17.57
C ASP A 518 -11.51 -36.51 -17.77
N PRO A 519 -11.64 -35.59 -16.80
CA PRO A 519 -12.41 -34.36 -16.98
C PRO A 519 -11.71 -33.33 -17.88
N VAL A 520 -10.38 -33.43 -18.06
CA VAL A 520 -9.60 -32.50 -18.90
C VAL A 520 -9.84 -32.80 -20.37
N GLY A 521 -9.85 -34.07 -20.78
CA GLY A 521 -10.27 -34.51 -22.11
C GLY A 521 -11.64 -33.96 -22.51
N ARG A 522 -12.67 -34.12 -21.66
CA ARG A 522 -14.01 -33.56 -21.92
C ARG A 522 -14.01 -32.03 -22.06
N LEU A 523 -13.16 -31.32 -21.33
CA LEU A 523 -13.02 -29.86 -21.49
C LEU A 523 -12.32 -29.51 -22.81
N ARG A 524 -11.35 -30.31 -23.23
CA ARG A 524 -10.66 -30.18 -24.53
C ARG A 524 -11.62 -30.36 -25.69
N ASP A 525 -12.40 -31.44 -25.67
CA ASP A 525 -13.42 -31.74 -26.69
C ASP A 525 -14.45 -30.60 -26.79
N LEU A 526 -14.94 -30.09 -25.65
CA LEU A 526 -15.85 -28.93 -25.60
C LEU A 526 -15.23 -27.62 -26.13
N ILE A 527 -13.92 -27.41 -25.93
CA ILE A 527 -13.19 -26.24 -26.44
C ILE A 527 -12.90 -26.36 -27.95
N GLU A 528 -12.84 -27.59 -28.47
CA GLU A 528 -12.66 -27.87 -29.89
C GLU A 528 -14.00 -27.75 -30.64
N GLU A 529 -15.07 -28.36 -30.12
CA GLU A 529 -16.44 -28.30 -30.67
C GLU A 529 -17.01 -26.87 -30.71
N ARG A 530 -16.74 -26.05 -29.69
CA ARG A 530 -17.15 -24.62 -29.63
C ARG A 530 -16.38 -23.69 -30.55
N ARG A 531 -15.24 -24.13 -31.10
CA ARG A 531 -14.34 -23.26 -31.87
C ARG A 531 -14.97 -22.86 -33.20
N ASP A 532 -15.69 -23.79 -33.84
CA ASP A 532 -16.37 -23.55 -35.11
C ASP A 532 -17.61 -22.66 -34.95
N GLU A 533 -18.41 -22.83 -33.87
CA GLU A 533 -19.48 -21.87 -33.54
C GLU A 533 -18.93 -20.44 -33.36
N SER A 534 -17.79 -20.31 -32.66
CA SER A 534 -17.15 -19.02 -32.40
C SER A 534 -16.64 -18.37 -33.69
N VAL A 535 -16.06 -19.16 -34.60
CA VAL A 535 -15.60 -18.68 -35.93
C VAL A 535 -16.78 -18.33 -36.84
N ALA A 536 -17.90 -19.06 -36.77
CA ALA A 536 -19.12 -18.73 -37.52
C ALA A 536 -19.74 -17.39 -37.06
N ILE A 537 -19.83 -17.15 -35.75
CA ILE A 537 -20.32 -15.88 -35.19
C ILE A 537 -19.39 -14.72 -35.59
N LEU A 538 -18.07 -14.89 -35.49
CA LEU A 538 -17.09 -13.88 -35.91
C LEU A 538 -17.11 -13.62 -37.42
N ARG A 539 -17.42 -14.62 -38.26
CA ARG A 539 -17.61 -14.43 -39.70
C ARG A 539 -18.88 -13.62 -39.99
N GLY A 540 -20.01 -13.95 -39.35
CA GLY A 540 -21.25 -13.20 -39.48
C GLY A 540 -21.08 -11.71 -39.13
N TRP A 541 -20.37 -11.41 -38.03
CA TRP A 541 -20.06 -10.04 -37.62
C TRP A 541 -19.10 -9.29 -38.56
N MET A 542 -18.36 -9.99 -39.42
CA MET A 542 -17.51 -9.38 -40.45
C MET A 542 -18.25 -9.16 -41.78
N GLU A 543 -19.15 -10.06 -42.17
CA GLU A 543 -19.97 -9.93 -43.38
C GLU A 543 -21.05 -8.85 -43.20
N GLU A 544 -21.72 -8.78 -42.04
CA GLU A 544 -22.73 -7.75 -41.71
C GLU A 544 -22.18 -6.32 -41.67
N ARG A 545 -20.85 -6.14 -41.60
CA ARG A 545 -20.19 -4.83 -41.72
C ARG A 545 -19.77 -4.42 -43.13
N GLN A 546 -19.92 -5.29 -44.14
CA GLN A 546 -19.59 -4.97 -45.53
C GLN A 546 -20.81 -4.56 -46.38
N GLU A 547 -22.03 -4.84 -45.91
CA GLU A 547 -23.27 -4.43 -46.60
C GLU A 547 -23.85 -3.10 -46.07
N THR A 548 -23.09 -2.02 -46.22
CA THR A 548 -23.65 -0.64 -46.22
C THR A 548 -23.13 0.15 -47.43
N PRO A 549 -23.82 0.07 -48.59
CA PRO A 549 -23.50 0.91 -49.74
C PRO A 549 -24.16 2.31 -49.64
N SER A 550 -23.34 3.33 -49.91
CA SER A 550 -23.67 4.71 -50.35
C SER A 550 -24.73 5.50 -49.56
#